data_AF-A0A653WS82-F1
#
_entry.id   AF-A0A653WS82-F1
#
_cell.length_a   1.000
_cell.length_b   1.000
_cell.length_c   1.000
_cell.angle_alpha   90.00
_cell.angle_beta   90.00
_cell.angle_gamma   90.00
#
_symmetry.space_group_name_H-M   'P 1'
#
loop_
_entity.id
_entity.type
_entity.pdbx_description
1 polymer ?
#
loop_
_entity_poly.entity_id
_entity_poly.type
_entity_poly.pdbx_seq_one_letter_code
_entity_poly.pdbx_strand_id
1 'polypeptide(L)'
;MSTTTDMAAAPVVRRFPAGEVSLGGTIVSEWIKFRGLASNHVLAGFAFLLLTANGIAMPWAYVFRDRGSPKANYDAYPEMIVDKTGYVGIVLAVLAVLMITNEYRSAQIGTTLLAVPRRTAVLVAKASIIAGVSFLIGVVSSAVGFALAPIILAGGGYGYVLETPELARLVLGSGLYLAALSILGIALGTIIRNVVAAVLATIVLLLIVPVIPQMFSEYGTEITRFFPIQAGSLLLAPTGTDPMGPWTGYAVLLIWTLASFVVAAITFLRRDA
;
A
#
# COMPACT_ATOMS: atom_id res chain seq x y z
N MET A 1 3.55 -77.42 5.57
CA MET A 1 3.17 -76.13 6.21
C MET A 1 3.58 -75.03 5.23
N SER A 2 2.67 -74.60 4.35
CA SER A 2 2.93 -73.52 3.37
C SER A 2 2.26 -72.25 3.87
N THR A 3 3.05 -71.21 4.10
CA THR A 3 2.58 -69.90 4.55
C THR A 3 2.28 -69.06 3.32
N THR A 4 1.01 -68.88 2.99
CA THR A 4 0.56 -67.92 1.98
C THR A 4 0.63 -66.52 2.57
N THR A 5 1.57 -65.70 2.09
CA THR A 5 1.66 -64.27 2.41
C THR A 5 0.55 -63.54 1.66
N ASP A 6 -0.46 -63.09 2.38
CA ASP A 6 -1.56 -62.29 1.86
C ASP A 6 -1.03 -60.89 1.49
N MET A 7 -0.92 -60.60 0.20
CA MET A 7 -0.50 -59.29 -0.27
C MET A 7 -1.64 -58.30 -0.03
N ALA A 8 -1.53 -57.54 1.06
CA ALA A 8 -2.43 -56.44 1.36
C ALA A 8 -2.55 -55.50 0.14
N ALA A 9 -3.78 -55.37 -0.37
CA ALA A 9 -4.08 -54.53 -1.53
C ALA A 9 -3.59 -53.09 -1.30
N ALA A 10 -2.83 -52.55 -2.26
CA ALA A 10 -2.33 -51.19 -2.21
C ALA A 10 -3.50 -50.20 -2.04
N PRO A 11 -3.37 -49.18 -1.17
CA PRO A 11 -4.45 -48.22 -0.94
C PRO A 11 -4.79 -47.51 -2.26
N VAL A 12 -6.07 -47.56 -2.63
CA VAL A 12 -6.61 -46.85 -3.79
C VAL A 12 -6.52 -45.35 -3.51
N VAL A 13 -5.49 -44.69 -4.04
CA VAL A 13 -5.37 -43.23 -3.99
C VAL A 13 -6.47 -42.66 -4.88
N ARG A 14 -7.56 -42.19 -4.28
CA ARG A 14 -8.58 -41.40 -4.99
C ARG A 14 -7.94 -40.12 -5.50
N ARG A 15 -7.60 -40.09 -6.79
CA ARG A 15 -7.29 -38.85 -7.51
C ARG A 15 -8.61 -38.09 -7.65
N PHE A 16 -8.83 -37.12 -6.77
CA PHE A 16 -9.85 -36.10 -7.04
C PHE A 16 -9.46 -35.41 -8.34
N PRO A 17 -10.39 -35.21 -9.29
CA PRO A 17 -10.09 -34.40 -10.47
C PRO A 17 -9.59 -33.05 -9.97
N ALA A 18 -8.37 -32.69 -10.36
CA ALA A 18 -7.79 -31.41 -10.02
C ALA A 18 -8.62 -30.32 -10.68
N GLY A 19 -9.69 -29.88 -10.02
CA GLY A 19 -10.44 -28.71 -10.41
C GLY A 19 -9.45 -27.56 -10.47
N GLU A 20 -9.38 -26.86 -11.60
CA GLU A 20 -8.52 -25.70 -11.73
C GLU A 20 -8.82 -24.75 -10.57
N VAL A 21 -7.82 -24.45 -9.74
CA VAL A 21 -8.02 -23.52 -8.63
C VAL A 21 -8.37 -22.16 -9.22
N SER A 22 -9.60 -21.71 -8.95
CA SER A 22 -10.08 -20.42 -9.42
C SER A 22 -9.37 -19.28 -8.68
N LEU A 23 -9.24 -18.13 -9.34
CA LEU A 23 -8.65 -16.93 -8.73
C LEU A 23 -9.38 -16.52 -7.43
N GLY A 24 -10.71 -16.67 -7.39
CA GLY A 24 -11.50 -16.45 -6.18
C GLY A 24 -11.11 -17.40 -5.04
N GLY A 25 -10.91 -18.68 -5.32
CA GLY A 25 -10.43 -19.65 -4.33
C GLY A 25 -9.03 -19.29 -3.79
N THR A 26 -8.13 -18.83 -4.66
CA THR A 26 -6.81 -18.33 -4.25
C THR A 26 -6.91 -17.11 -3.35
N ILE A 27 -7.76 -16.13 -3.68
CA ILE A 27 -7.99 -14.94 -2.83
C ILE A 27 -8.51 -15.35 -1.46
N VAL A 28 -9.47 -16.25 -1.37
CA VAL A 28 -10.02 -16.70 -0.09
C VAL A 28 -8.94 -17.39 0.76
N SER A 29 -8.13 -18.26 0.16
CA SER A 29 -7.02 -18.92 0.86
C SER A 29 -5.98 -17.92 1.38
N GLU A 30 -5.56 -16.98 0.52
CA GLU A 30 -4.61 -15.95 0.89
C GLU A 30 -5.16 -14.99 1.95
N TRP A 31 -6.47 -14.72 1.94
CA TRP A 31 -7.13 -13.92 2.97
C TRP A 31 -7.12 -14.61 4.33
N ILE A 32 -7.37 -15.92 4.37
CA ILE A 32 -7.28 -16.72 5.60
C ILE A 32 -5.85 -16.69 6.15
N LYS A 33 -4.83 -16.88 5.30
CA LYS A 33 -3.43 -16.74 5.72
C LYS A 33 -3.12 -15.35 6.26
N PHE A 34 -3.53 -14.31 5.54
CA PHE A 34 -3.30 -12.92 5.94
C PHE A 34 -3.89 -12.63 7.31
N ARG A 35 -5.14 -13.08 7.57
CA ARG A 35 -5.80 -12.91 8.87
C ARG A 35 -5.27 -13.83 9.97
N GLY A 36 -4.63 -14.95 9.64
CA GLY A 36 -4.05 -15.86 10.64
C GLY A 36 -2.78 -15.32 11.29
N LEU A 37 -2.08 -14.40 10.64
CA LEU A 37 -0.80 -13.87 11.11
C LEU A 37 -0.99 -12.64 11.99
N ALA A 38 -0.75 -12.77 13.30
CA ALA A 38 -0.84 -11.67 14.26
C ALA A 38 0.02 -10.45 13.84
N SER A 39 1.20 -10.69 13.25
CA SER A 39 2.07 -9.62 12.77
C SER A 39 1.43 -8.74 11.69
N ASN A 40 0.54 -9.28 10.85
CA ASN A 40 -0.15 -8.49 9.83
C ASN A 40 -1.14 -7.51 10.48
N HIS A 41 -1.87 -7.95 11.51
CA HIS A 41 -2.79 -7.10 12.26
C HIS A 41 -2.07 -6.02 13.05
N VAL A 42 -0.94 -6.36 13.68
CA VAL A 42 -0.13 -5.39 14.42
C VAL A 42 0.39 -4.29 13.50
N LEU A 43 0.94 -4.66 12.33
CA LEU A 43 1.47 -3.68 11.38
C LEU A 43 0.37 -2.87 10.70
N ALA A 44 -0.74 -3.50 10.31
CA ALA A 44 -1.90 -2.80 9.75
C ALA A 44 -2.55 -1.85 10.76
N GLY A 45 -2.70 -2.29 12.01
CA GLY A 45 -3.19 -1.47 13.12
C GLY A 45 -2.25 -0.32 13.44
N PHE A 46 -0.94 -0.56 13.45
CA PHE A 46 0.06 0.49 13.62
C PHE A 46 0.02 1.53 12.49
N ALA A 47 -0.08 1.09 11.23
CA ALA A 47 -0.26 1.99 10.10
C ALA A 47 -1.55 2.82 10.23
N PHE A 48 -2.67 2.18 10.57
CA PHE A 48 -3.94 2.87 10.81
C PHE A 48 -3.84 3.92 11.92
N LEU A 49 -3.20 3.58 13.04
CA LEU A 49 -2.97 4.50 14.15
C LEU A 49 -2.08 5.67 13.73
N LEU A 50 -0.98 5.43 13.00
CA LEU A 50 -0.10 6.49 12.53
C LEU A 50 -0.80 7.44 11.56
N LEU A 51 -1.58 6.92 10.61
CA LEU A 51 -2.34 7.75 9.67
C LEU A 51 -3.39 8.58 10.39
N THR A 52 -4.15 7.97 11.30
CA THR A 52 -5.19 8.66 12.07
C THR A 52 -4.57 9.72 12.98
N ALA A 53 -3.47 9.37 13.66
CA ALA A 53 -2.72 10.30 14.50
C ALA A 53 -2.18 11.48 13.67
N ASN A 54 -1.69 11.24 12.46
CA ASN A 54 -1.25 12.31 11.57
C ASN A 54 -2.39 13.27 11.18
N GLY A 55 -3.57 12.73 10.82
CA GLY A 55 -4.75 13.52 10.48
C GLY A 55 -5.30 14.35 11.65
N ILE A 56 -5.07 13.93 12.90
CA ILE A 56 -5.46 14.67 14.12
C ILE A 56 -4.36 15.67 14.52
N ALA A 57 -3.10 15.23 14.51
CA ALA A 57 -1.96 16.01 15.01
C ALA A 57 -1.73 17.28 14.19
N MET A 58 -2.03 17.26 12.89
CA MET A 58 -1.85 18.44 12.04
C MET A 58 -2.79 19.60 12.42
N PRO A 59 -4.13 19.45 12.39
CA PRO A 59 -5.05 20.47 12.89
C PRO A 59 -4.72 20.94 14.32
N TRP A 60 -4.28 20.01 15.17
CA TRP A 60 -3.89 20.33 16.54
C TRP A 60 -2.63 21.19 16.59
N ALA A 61 -1.54 20.77 15.94
CA ALA A 61 -0.27 21.52 15.91
C ALA A 61 -0.48 22.98 15.46
N TYR A 62 -1.41 23.22 14.54
CA TYR A 62 -1.80 24.57 14.13
C TYR A 62 -2.43 25.41 15.23
N VAL A 63 -3.45 24.87 15.91
CA VAL A 63 -4.13 25.56 17.01
C VAL A 63 -3.17 25.90 18.15
N PHE A 64 -2.11 25.12 18.33
CA PHE A 64 -1.09 25.38 19.35
C PHE A 64 0.03 26.33 18.87
N ARG A 65 0.46 26.24 17.62
CA ARG A 65 1.59 27.04 17.09
C ARG A 65 1.21 28.49 16.77
N ASP A 66 0.01 28.71 16.23
CA ASP A 66 -0.36 30.00 15.63
C ASP A 66 -1.25 30.89 16.53
N ARG A 67 -1.25 30.66 17.85
CA ARG A 67 -2.03 31.49 18.82
C ARG A 67 -1.65 32.98 18.85
N GLY A 68 -0.58 33.38 18.17
CA GLY A 68 -0.07 34.75 18.13
C GLY A 68 0.00 35.40 16.74
N SER A 69 -0.40 34.72 15.66
CA SER A 69 -0.36 35.28 14.30
C SER A 69 -1.74 35.81 13.87
N PRO A 70 -1.80 36.85 13.00
CA PRO A 70 -3.07 37.32 12.44
C PRO A 70 -3.76 36.15 11.75
N LYS A 71 -5.07 36.00 11.99
CA LYS A 71 -5.93 34.97 11.39
C LYS A 71 -5.77 35.03 9.86
N ALA A 72 -4.91 34.18 9.29
CA ALA A 72 -4.74 34.07 7.85
C ALA A 72 -6.07 33.65 7.21
N ASN A 73 -6.22 33.78 5.89
CA ASN A 73 -7.34 33.16 5.16
C ASN A 73 -6.98 31.69 4.90
N TYR A 74 -7.83 30.76 5.37
CA TYR A 74 -7.55 29.33 5.54
C TYR A 74 -7.99 28.48 4.33
N ASP A 75 -7.74 28.95 3.10
CA ASP A 75 -8.05 28.18 1.87
C ASP A 75 -6.98 27.10 1.53
N ALA A 76 -5.88 27.02 2.29
CA ALA A 76 -4.72 26.16 2.00
C ALA A 76 -4.70 24.77 2.69
N TYR A 77 -5.81 24.36 3.35
CA TYR A 77 -5.78 23.29 4.36
C TYR A 77 -5.85 21.82 3.92
N PRO A 78 -6.29 21.44 2.69
CA PRO A 78 -6.21 20.05 2.27
C PRO A 78 -4.77 19.51 2.19
N GLU A 79 -3.81 20.37 1.83
CA GLU A 79 -2.44 19.96 1.53
C GLU A 79 -1.71 19.46 2.79
N MET A 80 -1.92 20.05 3.96
CA MET A 80 -1.14 19.71 5.16
C MET A 80 -1.69 18.57 6.03
N ILE A 81 -2.96 18.21 5.87
CA ILE A 81 -3.52 16.99 6.50
C ILE A 81 -3.05 15.75 5.74
N VAL A 82 -2.78 15.88 4.43
CA VAL A 82 -2.59 14.71 3.54
C VAL A 82 -1.19 14.61 2.91
N ASP A 83 -0.37 15.67 2.90
CA ASP A 83 1.04 15.65 2.45
C ASP A 83 1.85 14.54 3.16
N LYS A 84 1.53 14.22 4.42
CA LYS A 84 2.25 13.20 5.18
C LYS A 84 1.71 11.78 5.02
N THR A 85 0.57 11.59 4.36
CA THR A 85 0.01 10.27 4.03
C THR A 85 0.98 9.44 3.19
N GLY A 86 1.80 10.06 2.34
CA GLY A 86 2.84 9.38 1.56
C GLY A 86 3.93 8.71 2.39
N TYR A 87 4.43 9.42 3.39
CA TYR A 87 5.50 8.89 4.25
C TYR A 87 4.97 7.77 5.16
N VAL A 88 3.73 7.87 5.65
CA VAL A 88 3.11 6.77 6.40
C VAL A 88 2.79 5.59 5.47
N GLY A 89 2.48 5.84 4.19
CA GLY A 89 2.30 4.82 3.17
C GLY A 89 3.51 3.92 2.95
N ILE A 90 4.72 4.38 3.30
CA ILE A 90 5.93 3.55 3.29
C ILE A 90 5.78 2.36 4.25
N VAL A 91 5.13 2.54 5.41
CA VAL A 91 4.89 1.45 6.37
C VAL A 91 4.04 0.35 5.73
N LEU A 92 3.01 0.72 4.96
CA LEU A 92 2.16 -0.22 4.24
C LEU A 92 2.91 -0.86 3.05
N ALA A 93 3.73 -0.11 2.32
CA ALA A 93 4.59 -0.67 1.28
C ALA A 93 5.59 -1.69 1.86
N VAL A 94 6.17 -1.42 3.03
CA VAL A 94 7.06 -2.36 3.74
C VAL A 94 6.29 -3.58 4.24
N LEU A 95 5.09 -3.41 4.80
CA LEU A 95 4.22 -4.53 5.15
C LEU A 95 3.94 -5.42 3.92
N ALA A 96 3.71 -4.80 2.76
CA ALA A 96 3.49 -5.49 1.50
C ALA A 96 4.74 -6.26 1.04
N VAL A 97 5.94 -5.68 1.18
CA VAL A 97 7.21 -6.39 0.96
C VAL A 97 7.33 -7.61 1.89
N LEU A 98 7.05 -7.45 3.17
CA LEU A 98 7.12 -8.54 4.16
C LEU A 98 6.12 -9.65 3.84
N MET A 99 4.91 -9.31 3.39
CA MET A 99 3.87 -10.26 3.03
C MET A 99 4.32 -11.25 1.94
N ILE A 100 5.14 -10.81 0.98
CA ILE A 100 5.67 -11.69 -0.07
C ILE A 100 7.02 -12.31 0.31
N THR A 101 7.94 -11.54 0.90
CA THR A 101 9.29 -12.00 1.23
C THR A 101 9.34 -13.03 2.36
N ASN A 102 8.38 -13.00 3.30
CA ASN A 102 8.29 -13.99 4.37
C ASN A 102 8.01 -15.41 3.84
N GLU A 103 7.31 -15.56 2.71
CA GLU A 103 7.05 -16.88 2.11
C GLU A 103 8.29 -17.48 1.45
N TYR A 104 9.19 -16.65 0.93
CA TYR A 104 10.49 -17.09 0.45
C TYR A 104 11.37 -17.53 1.62
N ARG A 105 11.34 -16.81 2.74
CA ARG A 105 12.11 -17.15 3.95
C ARG A 105 11.65 -18.46 4.59
N SER A 106 10.34 -18.70 4.64
CA SER A 106 9.74 -19.89 5.26
C SER A 106 9.64 -21.09 4.31
N ALA A 107 10.13 -20.98 3.07
CA ALA A 107 9.95 -21.96 1.99
C ALA A 107 8.47 -22.33 1.69
N GLN A 108 7.51 -21.54 2.18
CA GLN A 108 6.06 -21.75 1.97
C GLN A 108 5.62 -21.42 0.54
N ILE A 109 6.47 -20.74 -0.24
CA ILE A 109 6.13 -20.45 -1.63
C ILE A 109 6.05 -21.72 -2.46
N GLY A 110 6.89 -22.73 -2.19
CA GLY A 110 6.85 -24.02 -2.87
C GLY A 110 5.54 -24.77 -2.60
N THR A 111 5.08 -24.83 -1.35
CA THR A 111 3.82 -25.50 -1.00
C THR A 111 2.60 -24.77 -1.57
N THR A 112 2.63 -23.44 -1.62
CA THR A 112 1.57 -22.63 -2.24
C THR A 112 1.49 -22.88 -3.75
N LEU A 113 2.63 -23.00 -4.43
CA LEU A 113 2.67 -23.27 -5.87
C LEU A 113 2.33 -24.72 -6.24
N LEU A 114 2.56 -25.68 -5.33
CA LEU A 114 2.05 -27.05 -5.49
C LEU A 114 0.52 -27.12 -5.39
N ALA A 115 -0.08 -26.27 -4.54
CA ALA A 115 -1.53 -26.20 -4.38
C ALA A 115 -2.20 -25.34 -5.47
N VAL A 116 -1.55 -24.26 -5.91
CA VAL A 116 -2.06 -23.33 -6.93
C VAL A 116 -1.02 -23.20 -8.05
N PRO A 117 -1.13 -23.99 -9.14
CA PRO A 117 -0.12 -24.02 -10.20
C PRO A 117 -0.04 -22.70 -11.00
N ARG A 118 -1.08 -21.86 -10.94
CA ARG A 118 -1.10 -20.54 -11.58
C ARG A 118 -0.36 -19.50 -10.73
N ARG A 119 0.96 -19.39 -10.91
CA ARG A 119 1.84 -18.42 -10.23
C ARG A 119 1.30 -16.98 -10.23
N THR A 120 0.80 -16.50 -11.36
CA THR A 120 0.23 -15.14 -11.48
C THR A 120 -1.03 -14.94 -10.64
N ALA A 121 -1.85 -15.97 -10.45
CA ALA A 121 -3.06 -15.88 -9.63
C ALA A 121 -2.72 -15.64 -8.16
N VAL A 122 -1.63 -16.25 -7.65
CA VAL A 122 -1.15 -16.02 -6.29
C VAL A 122 -0.65 -14.58 -6.12
N LEU A 123 0.14 -14.08 -7.08
CA LEU A 123 0.66 -12.70 -7.03
C LEU A 123 -0.48 -11.67 -7.06
N VAL A 124 -1.45 -11.86 -7.97
CA VAL A 124 -2.64 -10.99 -8.05
C VAL A 124 -3.46 -11.06 -6.78
N ALA A 125 -3.71 -12.26 -6.23
CA ALA A 125 -4.46 -12.42 -4.99
C ALA A 125 -3.83 -11.65 -3.82
N LYS A 126 -2.51 -11.79 -3.63
CA LYS A 126 -1.77 -11.06 -2.59
C LYS A 126 -1.82 -9.55 -2.80
N ALA A 127 -1.60 -9.09 -4.04
CA ALA A 127 -1.69 -7.68 -4.38
C ALA A 127 -3.09 -7.12 -4.12
N SER A 128 -4.16 -7.84 -4.49
CA SER A 128 -5.55 -7.43 -4.24
C SER A 128 -5.86 -7.35 -2.75
N ILE A 129 -5.40 -8.29 -1.94
CA ILE A 129 -5.62 -8.29 -0.49
C ILE A 129 -4.94 -7.08 0.15
N ILE A 130 -3.65 -6.88 -0.09
CA ILE A 130 -2.93 -5.77 0.55
C ILE A 130 -3.40 -4.41 0.03
N ALA A 131 -3.78 -4.32 -1.26
CA ALA A 131 -4.38 -3.13 -1.84
C ALA A 131 -5.72 -2.81 -1.15
N GLY A 132 -6.60 -3.81 -0.98
CA GLY A 132 -7.88 -3.64 -0.29
C GLY A 132 -7.72 -3.22 1.17
N VAL A 133 -6.81 -3.86 1.91
CA VAL A 133 -6.51 -3.49 3.31
C VAL A 133 -5.97 -2.05 3.38
N SER A 134 -5.00 -1.71 2.52
CA SER A 134 -4.39 -0.37 2.49
C SER A 134 -5.40 0.70 2.08
N PHE A 135 -6.28 0.39 1.13
CA PHE A 135 -7.38 1.26 0.71
C PHE A 135 -8.32 1.56 1.87
N LEU A 136 -8.78 0.53 2.59
CA LEU A 136 -9.66 0.70 3.75
C LEU A 136 -8.98 1.49 4.86
N ILE A 137 -7.71 1.21 5.16
CA ILE A 137 -6.94 1.97 6.15
C ILE A 137 -6.88 3.45 5.74
N GLY A 138 -6.56 3.75 4.48
CA GLY A 138 -6.50 5.12 3.97
C GLY A 138 -7.84 5.85 4.02
N VAL A 139 -8.92 5.21 3.56
CA VAL A 139 -10.28 5.78 3.58
C VAL A 139 -10.74 6.04 5.01
N VAL A 140 -10.64 5.06 5.90
CA VAL A 140 -11.16 5.20 7.26
C VAL A 140 -10.33 6.20 8.06
N SER A 141 -9.00 6.14 8.00
CA SER A 141 -8.15 7.07 8.73
C SER A 141 -8.28 8.52 8.26
N SER A 142 -8.36 8.75 6.94
CA SER A 142 -8.58 10.08 6.37
C SER A 142 -9.97 10.60 6.71
N ALA A 143 -11.03 9.77 6.60
CA ALA A 143 -12.38 10.16 6.99
C ALA A 143 -12.46 10.57 8.47
N VAL A 144 -11.79 9.84 9.36
CA VAL A 144 -11.69 10.22 10.79
C VAL A 144 -10.95 11.54 10.95
N GLY A 145 -9.82 11.72 10.27
CA GLY A 145 -9.05 12.97 10.29
C GLY A 145 -9.88 14.17 9.84
N PHE A 146 -10.56 14.07 8.70
CA PHE A 146 -11.41 15.14 8.17
C PHE A 146 -12.67 15.40 9.00
N ALA A 147 -13.23 14.39 9.67
CA ALA A 147 -14.36 14.57 10.58
C ALA A 147 -13.95 15.32 11.87
N LEU A 148 -12.74 15.07 12.37
CA LEU A 148 -12.23 15.71 13.59
C LEU A 148 -11.61 17.08 13.34
N ALA A 149 -11.07 17.34 12.14
CA ALA A 149 -10.41 18.59 11.81
C ALA A 149 -11.25 19.85 12.08
N PRO A 150 -12.54 19.96 11.65
CA PRO A 150 -13.36 21.14 11.95
C PRO A 150 -13.55 21.37 13.45
N ILE A 151 -13.70 20.30 14.25
CA ILE A 151 -13.90 20.40 15.70
C ILE A 151 -12.64 20.95 16.37
N ILE A 152 -11.48 20.41 16.00
CA ILE A 152 -10.19 20.85 16.54
C ILE A 152 -9.91 22.31 16.17
N LEU A 153 -10.13 22.67 14.90
CA LEU A 153 -9.92 24.03 14.39
C LEU A 153 -10.89 25.04 15.00
N ALA A 154 -12.16 24.67 15.19
CA ALA A 154 -13.14 25.51 15.87
C ALA A 154 -12.72 25.82 17.32
N GLY A 155 -12.09 24.87 18.02
CA GLY A 155 -11.50 25.09 19.34
C GLY A 155 -10.39 26.16 19.36
N GLY A 156 -9.76 26.44 18.22
CA GLY A 156 -8.81 27.53 18.02
C GLY A 156 -9.42 28.83 17.46
N GLY A 157 -10.73 28.87 17.24
CA GLY A 157 -11.42 30.02 16.63
C GLY A 157 -11.30 30.09 15.10
N TYR A 158 -10.95 28.99 14.45
CA TYR A 158 -10.83 28.87 12.99
C TYR A 158 -12.07 28.21 12.38
N GLY A 159 -12.54 28.72 11.25
CA GLY A 159 -13.58 28.08 10.43
C GLY A 159 -12.95 27.17 9.39
N TYR A 160 -13.49 25.96 9.23
CA TYR A 160 -13.05 24.99 8.21
C TYR A 160 -14.28 24.39 7.52
N VAL A 161 -14.40 24.67 6.23
CA VAL A 161 -15.44 24.11 5.38
C VAL A 161 -14.76 23.53 4.15
N LEU A 162 -14.99 22.24 3.91
CA LEU A 162 -14.59 21.58 2.68
C LEU A 162 -15.83 21.30 1.85
N GLU A 163 -15.74 21.55 0.55
CA GLU A 163 -16.79 21.13 -0.37
C GLU A 163 -16.88 19.60 -0.41
N THR A 164 -18.11 19.09 -0.51
CA THR A 164 -18.36 17.65 -0.50
C THR A 164 -17.65 16.87 -1.61
N PRO A 165 -17.48 17.38 -2.85
CA PRO A 165 -16.77 16.63 -3.90
C PRO A 165 -15.26 16.55 -3.63
N GLU A 166 -14.67 17.60 -3.07
CA GLU A 166 -13.25 17.62 -2.73
C GLU A 166 -12.95 16.70 -1.55
N LEU A 167 -13.79 16.73 -0.50
CA LEU A 167 -13.69 15.79 0.62
C LEU A 167 -13.75 14.33 0.14
N ALA A 168 -14.68 14.02 -0.77
CA ALA A 168 -14.80 12.68 -1.33
C ALA A 168 -13.53 12.27 -2.09
N ARG A 169 -12.94 13.18 -2.89
CA ARG A 169 -11.66 12.93 -3.57
C ARG A 169 -10.54 12.67 -2.57
N LEU A 170 -10.40 13.48 -1.53
CA LEU A 170 -9.30 13.35 -0.56
C LEU A 170 -9.40 12.04 0.23
N VAL A 171 -10.60 11.65 0.65
CA VAL A 171 -10.84 10.41 1.40
C VAL A 171 -10.62 9.18 0.53
N LEU A 172 -11.26 9.11 -0.65
CA LEU A 172 -11.08 7.98 -1.56
C LEU A 172 -9.68 7.94 -2.15
N GLY A 173 -9.12 9.12 -2.45
CA GLY A 173 -7.78 9.30 -2.96
C GLY A 173 -6.72 8.81 -1.98
N SER A 174 -6.91 9.04 -0.68
CA SER A 174 -6.02 8.50 0.37
C SER A 174 -5.97 6.97 0.31
N GLY A 175 -7.12 6.32 0.15
CA GLY A 175 -7.18 4.87 -0.04
C GLY A 175 -6.50 4.41 -1.33
N LEU A 176 -6.81 5.04 -2.47
CA LEU A 176 -6.25 4.70 -3.78
C LEU A 176 -4.73 4.83 -3.79
N TYR A 177 -4.22 5.92 -3.21
CA TYR A 177 -2.81 6.22 -3.12
C TYR A 177 -2.06 5.18 -2.28
N LEU A 178 -2.56 4.82 -1.09
CA LEU A 178 -1.96 3.78 -0.26
C LEU A 178 -2.03 2.40 -0.90
N ALA A 179 -3.13 2.08 -1.59
CA ALA A 179 -3.26 0.82 -2.33
C ALA A 179 -2.19 0.70 -3.42
N ALA A 180 -1.96 1.76 -4.19
CA ALA A 180 -0.94 1.78 -5.24
C ALA A 180 0.49 1.63 -4.70
N LEU A 181 0.81 2.29 -3.57
CA LEU A 181 2.11 2.13 -2.89
C LEU A 181 2.30 0.72 -2.32
N SER A 182 1.26 0.10 -1.77
CA SER A 182 1.32 -1.28 -1.30
C SER A 182 1.54 -2.29 -2.43
N ILE A 183 0.91 -2.10 -3.59
CA ILE A 183 1.17 -2.94 -4.77
C ILE A 183 2.62 -2.75 -5.25
N LEU A 184 3.15 -1.53 -5.20
CA LEU A 184 4.55 -1.26 -5.51
C LEU A 184 5.48 -2.02 -4.54
N GLY A 185 5.16 -2.06 -3.25
CA GLY A 185 5.85 -2.89 -2.26
C GLY A 185 5.83 -4.39 -2.57
N ILE A 186 4.67 -4.95 -2.94
CA ILE A 186 4.57 -6.35 -3.42
C ILE A 186 5.48 -6.57 -4.63
N ALA A 187 5.48 -5.65 -5.60
CA ALA A 187 6.27 -5.78 -6.80
C ALA A 187 7.78 -5.82 -6.48
N LEU A 188 8.27 -4.88 -5.67
CA LEU A 188 9.67 -4.84 -5.25
C LEU A 188 10.07 -6.08 -4.44
N GLY A 189 9.23 -6.50 -3.50
CA GLY A 189 9.45 -7.72 -2.71
C GLY A 189 9.54 -8.98 -3.59
N THR A 190 8.71 -9.05 -4.64
CA THR A 190 8.69 -10.17 -5.60
C THR A 190 9.95 -10.19 -6.48
N ILE A 191 10.41 -9.02 -6.93
CA ILE A 191 11.59 -8.88 -7.80
C ILE A 191 12.88 -9.21 -7.03
N ILE A 192 12.99 -8.75 -5.78
CA ILE A 192 14.23 -8.81 -4.99
C ILE A 192 14.33 -10.10 -4.17
N ARG A 193 13.21 -10.66 -3.68
CA ARG A 193 13.10 -11.92 -2.89
C ARG A 193 13.86 -11.97 -1.56
N ASN A 194 14.82 -11.08 -1.31
CA ASN A 194 15.48 -10.91 -0.02
C ASN A 194 14.77 -9.83 0.81
N VAL A 195 14.36 -10.19 2.04
CA VAL A 195 13.61 -9.30 2.95
C VAL A 195 14.32 -7.95 3.15
N VAL A 196 15.59 -7.99 3.57
CA VAL A 196 16.36 -6.78 3.92
C VAL A 196 16.58 -5.92 2.69
N ALA A 197 17.04 -6.51 1.58
CA ALA A 197 17.28 -5.78 0.35
C ALA A 197 16.00 -5.18 -0.23
N ALA A 198 14.86 -5.89 -0.15
CA ALA A 198 13.59 -5.40 -0.67
C ALA A 198 13.04 -4.22 0.15
N VAL A 199 13.13 -4.29 1.47
CA VAL A 199 12.75 -3.18 2.36
C VAL A 199 13.63 -1.96 2.11
N LEU A 200 14.95 -2.15 2.06
CA LEU A 200 15.89 -1.06 1.78
C LEU A 200 15.64 -0.44 0.40
N ALA A 201 15.47 -1.25 -0.64
CA ALA A 201 15.18 -0.75 -1.98
C ALA A 201 13.87 0.04 -2.03
N THR A 202 12.84 -0.40 -1.31
CA THR A 202 11.56 0.31 -1.22
C THR A 202 11.75 1.68 -0.56
N ILE A 203 12.47 1.74 0.58
CA ILE A 203 12.75 3.00 1.28
C ILE A 203 13.61 3.92 0.41
N VAL A 204 14.68 3.40 -0.19
CA VAL A 204 15.58 4.17 -1.06
C VAL A 204 14.80 4.77 -2.24
N LEU A 205 14.02 3.96 -2.95
CA LEU A 205 13.22 4.41 -4.09
C LEU A 205 12.21 5.50 -3.72
N LEU A 206 11.52 5.34 -2.59
CA LEU A 206 10.43 6.22 -2.22
C LEU A 206 10.89 7.49 -1.50
N LEU A 207 12.03 7.45 -0.79
CA LEU A 207 12.47 8.53 0.08
C LEU A 207 13.78 9.18 -0.36
N ILE A 208 14.77 8.40 -0.79
CA ILE A 208 16.12 8.92 -1.07
C ILE A 208 16.24 9.36 -2.53
N VAL A 209 15.81 8.52 -3.47
CA VAL A 209 15.93 8.79 -4.90
C VAL A 209 15.25 10.11 -5.31
N PRO A 210 14.05 10.48 -4.81
CA PRO A 210 13.39 11.72 -5.22
C PRO A 210 14.11 13.00 -4.78
N VAL A 211 15.01 12.92 -3.79
CA VAL A 211 15.79 14.07 -3.28
C VAL A 211 17.01 14.35 -4.16
N ILE A 212 17.54 13.33 -4.84
CA ILE A 212 18.74 13.45 -5.67
C ILE A 212 18.61 14.54 -6.74
N PRO A 213 17.54 14.61 -7.57
CA PRO A 213 17.43 15.65 -8.60
C PRO A 213 17.50 17.08 -8.05
N GLN A 214 16.98 17.32 -6.84
CA GLN A 214 16.97 18.63 -6.19
C GLN A 214 18.36 19.11 -5.79
N MET A 215 19.33 18.20 -5.62
CA MET A 215 20.70 18.55 -5.24
C MET A 215 21.58 18.97 -6.42
N PHE A 216 21.23 18.55 -7.65
CA PHE A 216 22.12 18.67 -8.81
C PHE A 216 21.58 19.55 -9.94
N SER A 217 20.33 19.98 -9.89
CA SER A 217 19.68 20.72 -10.98
C SER A 217 18.68 21.75 -10.49
N GLU A 218 18.63 22.90 -11.15
CA GLU A 218 17.58 23.91 -10.99
C GLU A 218 16.19 23.37 -11.39
N TYR A 219 16.14 22.37 -12.28
CA TYR A 219 14.95 21.63 -12.67
C TYR A 219 14.65 20.44 -11.75
N GLY A 220 15.39 20.28 -10.65
CA GLY A 220 15.26 19.15 -9.74
C GLY A 220 13.83 18.96 -9.23
N THR A 221 13.14 20.05 -8.89
CA THR A 221 11.74 20.03 -8.45
C THR A 221 10.79 19.51 -9.53
N GLU A 222 11.01 19.89 -10.79
CA GLU A 222 10.20 19.41 -11.92
C GLU A 222 10.39 17.91 -12.18
N ILE A 223 11.58 17.37 -11.87
CA ILE A 223 11.83 15.94 -12.00
C ILE A 223 11.23 15.19 -10.79
N THR A 224 11.38 15.74 -9.58
CA THR A 224 10.91 15.12 -8.33
C THR A 224 9.40 14.86 -8.36
N ARG A 225 8.60 15.70 -9.03
CA ARG A 225 7.13 15.54 -9.11
C ARG A 225 6.68 14.25 -9.81
N PHE A 226 7.54 13.58 -10.57
CA PHE A 226 7.23 12.34 -11.29
C PHE A 226 7.57 11.06 -10.50
N PHE A 227 8.12 11.20 -9.29
CA PHE A 227 8.39 10.07 -8.42
C PHE A 227 7.12 9.56 -7.72
N PRO A 228 7.06 8.29 -7.29
CA PRO A 228 5.82 7.65 -6.86
C PRO A 228 5.08 8.40 -5.74
N ILE A 229 5.79 8.80 -4.67
CA ILE A 229 5.18 9.51 -3.55
C ILE A 229 4.70 10.90 -3.98
N GLN A 230 5.54 11.62 -4.71
CA GLN A 230 5.31 13.02 -5.06
C GLN A 230 4.23 13.18 -6.13
N ALA A 231 4.20 12.28 -7.10
CA ALA A 231 3.16 12.27 -8.12
C ALA A 231 1.81 11.87 -7.52
N GLY A 232 1.80 10.81 -6.69
CA GLY A 232 0.56 10.32 -6.09
C GLY A 232 0.01 11.25 -5.01
N SER A 233 0.84 12.01 -4.30
CA SER A 233 0.39 13.00 -3.30
C SER A 233 -0.44 14.12 -3.93
N LEU A 234 -0.31 14.39 -5.24
CA LEU A 234 -1.18 15.36 -5.92
C LEU A 234 -2.66 14.95 -5.91
N LEU A 235 -2.96 13.65 -5.82
CA LEU A 235 -4.35 13.18 -5.64
C LEU A 235 -4.98 13.72 -4.35
N LEU A 236 -4.11 14.04 -3.40
CA LEU A 236 -4.41 14.44 -2.04
C LEU A 236 -4.23 15.95 -1.82
N ALA A 237 -3.78 16.67 -2.85
CA ALA A 237 -3.63 18.11 -2.83
C ALA A 237 -4.96 18.80 -3.18
N PRO A 238 -5.16 20.07 -2.78
CA PRO A 238 -6.23 20.91 -3.29
C PRO A 238 -6.15 21.04 -4.82
N THR A 239 -7.29 21.30 -5.47
CA THR A 239 -7.25 21.59 -6.92
C THR A 239 -6.58 22.93 -7.20
N GLY A 240 -5.76 22.99 -8.24
CA GLY A 240 -5.15 24.24 -8.72
C GLY A 240 -3.78 24.57 -8.12
N THR A 241 -3.25 23.73 -7.22
CA THR A 241 -1.91 23.94 -6.64
C THR A 241 -0.77 23.45 -7.54
N ASP A 242 -1.03 22.47 -8.40
CA ASP A 242 -0.05 21.94 -9.36
C ASP A 242 -0.67 21.85 -10.78
N PRO A 243 0.06 22.27 -11.85
CA PRO A 243 -0.42 22.19 -13.23
C PRO A 243 -0.79 20.78 -13.72
N MET A 244 -0.20 19.73 -13.13
CA MET A 244 -0.48 18.33 -13.46
C MET A 244 -1.89 17.93 -13.00
N GLY A 245 -2.32 18.47 -11.86
CA GLY A 245 -3.60 18.16 -11.23
C GLY A 245 -3.66 16.76 -10.59
N PRO A 246 -4.73 16.50 -9.81
CA PRO A 246 -4.79 15.32 -8.93
C PRO A 246 -4.76 13.98 -9.65
N TRP A 247 -5.54 13.86 -10.72
CA TRP A 247 -5.72 12.59 -11.45
C TRP A 247 -4.51 12.24 -12.32
N THR A 248 -3.85 13.23 -12.91
CA THR A 248 -2.65 13.00 -13.71
C THR A 248 -1.49 12.56 -12.81
N GLY A 249 -1.34 13.16 -11.63
CA GLY A 249 -0.35 12.69 -10.64
C GLY A 249 -0.60 11.25 -10.20
N TYR A 250 -1.85 10.91 -9.93
CA TYR A 250 -2.22 9.52 -9.65
C TYR A 250 -1.93 8.57 -10.83
N ALA A 251 -2.16 9.01 -12.07
CA ALA A 251 -1.85 8.21 -13.25
C ALA A 251 -0.34 7.91 -13.37
N VAL A 252 0.52 8.88 -13.02
CA VAL A 252 1.98 8.66 -12.98
C VAL A 252 2.34 7.61 -11.93
N LEU A 253 1.75 7.66 -10.73
CA LEU A 253 1.93 6.61 -9.73
C LEU A 253 1.44 5.25 -10.24
N LEU A 254 0.27 5.20 -10.89
CA LEU A 254 -0.23 3.95 -11.48
C LEU A 254 0.71 3.39 -12.55
N ILE A 255 1.35 4.23 -13.36
CA ILE A 255 2.36 3.79 -14.33
C ILE A 255 3.53 3.12 -13.61
N TRP A 256 4.06 3.74 -12.54
CA TRP A 256 5.10 3.14 -11.71
C TRP A 256 4.69 1.79 -11.11
N THR A 257 3.49 1.74 -10.53
CA THR A 257 2.94 0.54 -9.91
C THR A 257 2.73 -0.57 -10.93
N LEU A 258 2.10 -0.28 -12.07
CA LEU A 258 1.83 -1.25 -13.13
C LEU A 258 3.11 -1.75 -13.78
N ALA A 259 4.04 -0.85 -14.12
CA ALA A 259 5.33 -1.23 -14.70
C ALA A 259 6.10 -2.16 -13.76
N SER A 260 6.20 -1.81 -12.48
CA SER A 260 6.87 -2.64 -11.47
C SER A 260 6.15 -3.97 -11.27
N PHE A 261 4.81 -3.97 -11.24
CA PHE A 261 4.02 -5.19 -11.08
C PHE A 261 4.13 -6.14 -12.27
N VAL A 262 4.20 -5.62 -13.50
CA VAL A 262 4.46 -6.40 -14.71
C VAL A 262 5.85 -7.02 -14.66
N VAL A 263 6.88 -6.26 -14.28
CA VAL A 263 8.24 -6.78 -14.09
C VAL A 263 8.26 -7.86 -13.00
N ALA A 264 7.54 -7.66 -11.90
CA ALA A 264 7.38 -8.65 -10.85
C ALA A 264 6.71 -9.93 -11.36
N ALA A 265 5.62 -9.83 -12.13
CA ALA A 265 4.94 -10.98 -12.73
C ALA A 265 5.85 -11.75 -13.70
N ILE A 266 6.57 -11.05 -14.58
CA ILE A 266 7.51 -11.66 -15.53
C ILE A 266 8.65 -12.38 -14.80
N THR A 267 9.26 -11.72 -13.82
CA THR A 267 10.36 -12.33 -13.03
C THR A 267 9.87 -13.52 -12.21
N PHE A 268 8.64 -13.48 -11.68
CA PHE A 268 8.04 -14.57 -10.93
C PHE A 268 7.74 -15.81 -11.79
N LEU A 269 7.41 -15.59 -13.07
CA LEU A 269 7.21 -16.65 -14.05
C LEU A 269 8.52 -17.26 -14.55
N ARG A 270 9.57 -16.44 -14.73
CA ARG A 270 10.85 -16.87 -15.33
C ARG A 270 11.83 -17.48 -14.35
N ARG A 271 11.77 -17.10 -13.08
CA ARG A 271 12.69 -17.59 -12.05
C ARG A 271 12.02 -18.71 -11.28
N ASP A 272 12.67 -19.88 -11.25
CA ASP A 272 12.26 -20.98 -10.39
C ASP A 272 12.18 -20.55 -8.92
N ALA A 273 11.28 -21.21 -8.20
CA ALA A 273 10.96 -20.94 -6.81
C ALA A 273 11.66 -21.97 -5.93
#